data_AF-A0A935QDT7-F1
#
_entry.id   AF-A0A935QDT7-F1
#
_cell.length_a   1.000
_cell.length_b   1.000
_cell.length_c   1.000
_cell.angle_alpha   90.00
_cell.angle_beta   90.00
_cell.angle_gamma   90.00
#
_symmetry.space_group_name_H-M   'P 1'
#
loop_
_entity.id
_entity.type
_entity.pdbx_description
1 polymer ?
#
loop_
_entity_poly.entity_id
_entity_poly.type
_entity_poly.pdbx_seq_one_letter_code
_entity_poly.pdbx_strand_id
1 'polypeptide(L)'
;MTKHGGAMDERLPGIIVTGASGFVGRHFLEAANGKYRLFCLARRSQFEAGVPRLENQRWTQVDIAHREALLEVADCVIDHGGADIVLHLAGYYDFTYKDNPEYERTNVLGTWNVLDLAQAVGARHFIYSSSVAACRFPPAGTSIDEDSEPDADFPYARSKRAAEKLIREHSGSFQRSILRFAAIYSDWCEYPPVYAFLGNWLSSAWNARLLGGRGASAVPYLHIHDLTTLLLKVAAAGDALPSQCVLNASPSHTTSHREMYCAATKFLHGEECRPVCVPRALALPAVAVRQFVRGLLGCPPFERVWMMRYIDRELRVDASRTHALLGWEPTPRYDLRRRLLILVENMKSHPELWRLRNEAAIVHVAQRPNLVMYNHLRRRRESIILGVVGAIRLEQRGYTCRDYERMTEATLQAYVALFFEVLVSAMRTRDHAPVRTYARILAYHRKRRGFALEHVCRAIHAFRDVIRDNLSGIADPVVTPALINEYVDLSLQLALDEIEETYAQLADKSDEPGERADDVNVLSDNIELVKLVDELHDVCREGWDADSLFCEPVPDESVLGGARS
;
A
#
# COMPACT_ATOMS: atom_id res chain seq x y z
N MET A 1 31.70 13.59 7.32
CA MET A 1 31.51 12.71 6.15
C MET A 1 31.43 11.26 6.60
N THR A 2 30.22 10.78 6.84
CA THR A 2 29.92 9.37 7.11
C THR A 2 28.56 9.12 6.48
N LYS A 3 28.53 8.46 5.32
CA LYS A 3 27.30 8.02 4.63
C LYS A 3 26.48 7.15 5.60
N HIS A 4 25.51 7.72 6.30
CA HIS A 4 24.56 7.00 7.14
C HIS A 4 23.24 6.82 6.39
N GLY A 5 23.30 6.04 5.31
CA GLY A 5 22.15 5.36 4.74
C GLY A 5 22.68 3.98 4.42
N GLY A 6 22.35 2.98 5.25
CA GLY A 6 22.88 1.64 5.12
C GLY A 6 22.74 1.15 3.68
N ALA A 7 23.86 0.88 3.01
CA ALA A 7 23.83 0.23 1.71
C ALA A 7 23.16 -1.13 1.90
N MET A 8 22.12 -1.43 1.11
CA MET A 8 21.53 -2.78 1.11
C MET A 8 22.64 -3.78 0.79
N ASP A 9 22.68 -4.92 1.49
CA ASP A 9 23.73 -5.92 1.28
C ASP A 9 23.75 -6.39 -0.17
N GLU A 10 24.71 -5.89 -0.95
CA GLU A 10 24.86 -6.17 -2.38
C GLU A 10 25.16 -7.64 -2.68
N ARG A 11 25.46 -8.44 -1.64
CA ARG A 11 25.61 -9.91 -1.77
C ARG A 11 24.27 -10.63 -1.94
N LEU A 12 23.15 -10.00 -1.58
CA LEU A 12 21.83 -10.58 -1.73
C LEU A 12 21.24 -10.27 -3.12
N PRO A 13 20.60 -11.25 -3.78
CA PRO A 13 19.90 -11.01 -5.05
C PRO A 13 18.76 -10.00 -4.89
N GLY A 14 18.54 -9.17 -5.91
CA GLY A 14 17.50 -8.14 -5.89
C GLY A 14 16.15 -8.63 -6.43
N ILE A 15 15.04 -8.28 -5.73
CA ILE A 15 13.66 -8.54 -6.15
C ILE A 15 12.84 -7.27 -6.09
N ILE A 16 12.18 -6.92 -7.20
CA ILE A 16 11.10 -5.93 -7.22
C ILE A 16 9.80 -6.63 -6.86
N VAL A 17 9.08 -6.12 -5.86
CA VAL A 17 7.78 -6.64 -5.43
C VAL A 17 6.72 -5.56 -5.62
N THR A 18 5.87 -5.70 -6.63
CA THR A 18 4.69 -4.83 -6.73
C THR A 18 3.55 -5.37 -5.88
N GLY A 19 2.68 -4.49 -5.37
CA GLY A 19 1.63 -4.92 -4.45
C GLY A 19 2.18 -5.28 -3.08
N ALA A 20 3.35 -4.75 -2.72
CA ALA A 20 4.07 -4.99 -1.46
C ALA A 20 3.21 -4.72 -0.22
N SER A 21 2.28 -3.75 -0.29
CA SER A 21 1.36 -3.42 0.80
C SER A 21 0.11 -4.32 0.90
N GLY A 22 -0.05 -5.27 -0.02
CA GLY A 22 -1.18 -6.18 -0.09
C GLY A 22 -1.07 -7.34 0.90
N PHE A 23 -2.12 -8.16 0.98
CA PHE A 23 -2.12 -9.35 1.84
C PHE A 23 -0.97 -10.30 1.50
N VAL A 24 -0.88 -10.74 0.23
CA VAL A 24 0.20 -11.63 -0.21
C VAL A 24 1.57 -10.95 -0.14
N GLY A 25 1.66 -9.68 -0.55
CA GLY A 25 2.90 -8.90 -0.55
C GLY A 25 3.56 -8.84 0.83
N ARG A 26 2.82 -8.44 1.87
CA ARG A 26 3.37 -8.31 3.23
C ARG A 26 3.90 -9.63 3.77
N HIS A 27 3.16 -10.74 3.56
CA HIS A 27 3.63 -12.07 3.96
C HIS A 27 4.84 -12.54 3.16
N PHE A 28 4.94 -12.18 1.88
CA PHE A 28 6.13 -12.46 1.08
C PHE A 28 7.34 -11.68 1.60
N LEU A 29 7.21 -10.39 1.88
CA LEU A 29 8.30 -9.56 2.42
C LEU A 29 8.87 -10.12 3.73
N GLU A 30 7.99 -10.59 4.62
CA GLU A 30 8.39 -11.25 5.87
C GLU A 30 9.20 -12.54 5.59
N ALA A 31 8.70 -13.40 4.69
CA ALA A 31 9.36 -14.67 4.36
C ALA A 31 10.66 -14.51 3.55
N ALA A 32 10.79 -13.42 2.79
CA ALA A 32 11.93 -13.06 1.95
C ALA A 32 12.99 -12.25 2.69
N ASN A 33 12.70 -11.79 3.91
CA ASN A 33 13.63 -11.01 4.72
C ASN A 33 14.97 -11.74 4.91
N GLY A 34 16.08 -11.02 4.74
CA GLY A 34 17.44 -11.57 4.82
C GLY A 34 17.85 -12.51 3.68
N LYS A 35 16.98 -12.77 2.70
CA LYS A 35 17.27 -13.61 1.51
C LYS A 35 17.45 -12.80 0.24
N TYR A 36 16.82 -11.62 0.18
CA TYR A 36 16.81 -10.76 -0.99
C TYR A 36 16.94 -9.28 -0.59
N ARG A 37 17.46 -8.46 -1.49
CA ARG A 37 17.22 -7.01 -1.47
C ARG A 37 15.85 -6.75 -2.07
N LEU A 38 14.97 -6.12 -1.30
CA LEU A 38 13.55 -6.00 -1.61
C LEU A 38 13.23 -4.57 -2.04
N PHE A 39 12.87 -4.40 -3.30
CA PHE A 39 12.36 -3.14 -3.84
C PHE A 39 10.82 -3.20 -3.84
N CYS A 40 10.22 -2.65 -2.79
CA CYS A 40 8.81 -2.74 -2.48
C CYS A 40 8.02 -1.60 -3.15
N LEU A 41 7.18 -1.92 -4.13
CA LEU A 41 6.34 -0.95 -4.84
C LEU A 41 4.87 -1.07 -4.41
N ALA A 42 4.30 0.03 -3.92
CA ALA A 42 2.92 0.07 -3.48
C ALA A 42 2.33 1.48 -3.50
N ARG A 43 1.00 1.60 -3.56
CA ARG A 43 0.31 2.90 -3.41
C ARG A 43 0.20 3.35 -1.95
N ARG A 44 0.24 2.40 -1.01
CA ARG A 44 0.32 2.66 0.43
C ARG A 44 1.75 3.04 0.78
N SER A 45 1.91 3.90 1.78
CA SER A 45 3.19 4.05 2.45
C SER A 45 3.52 2.77 3.24
N GLN A 46 4.80 2.57 3.54
CA GLN A 46 5.25 1.46 4.38
C GLN A 46 4.59 1.50 5.77
N PHE A 47 4.45 2.72 6.32
CA PHE A 47 3.76 2.98 7.58
C PHE A 47 2.30 2.57 7.54
N GLU A 48 1.54 3.03 6.53
CA GLU A 48 0.12 2.66 6.37
C GLU A 48 -0.06 1.15 6.15
N ALA A 49 0.91 0.49 5.52
CA ALA A 49 0.89 -0.95 5.32
C ALA A 49 1.21 -1.75 6.59
N GLY A 50 1.70 -1.11 7.66
CA GLY A 50 2.15 -1.75 8.89
C GLY A 50 3.36 -2.65 8.67
N VAL A 51 4.23 -2.32 7.71
CA VAL A 51 5.43 -3.09 7.39
C VAL A 51 6.62 -2.49 8.15
N PRO A 52 7.40 -3.27 8.91
CA PRO A 52 8.58 -2.75 9.61
C PRO A 52 9.65 -2.30 8.59
N ARG A 53 10.40 -1.25 8.95
CA ARG A 53 11.59 -0.83 8.18
C ARG A 53 12.73 -1.81 8.46
N LEU A 54 13.20 -2.49 7.42
CA LEU A 54 14.33 -3.43 7.48
C LEU A 54 15.42 -2.95 6.53
N GLU A 55 16.68 -3.23 6.85
CA GLU A 55 17.86 -2.73 6.12
C GLU A 55 17.92 -3.21 4.67
N ASN A 56 17.39 -4.40 4.37
CA ASN A 56 17.35 -4.98 3.03
C ASN A 56 16.09 -4.58 2.24
N GLN A 57 15.30 -3.61 2.72
CA GLN A 57 14.07 -3.17 2.07
C GLN A 57 14.17 -1.71 1.64
N ARG A 58 13.68 -1.43 0.44
CA ARG A 58 13.40 -0.07 -0.02
C ARG A 58 11.98 0.04 -0.48
N TRP A 59 11.27 1.04 0.04
CA TRP A 59 9.86 1.24 -0.24
C TRP A 59 9.66 2.45 -1.15
N THR A 60 9.04 2.23 -2.31
CA THR A 60 8.65 3.32 -3.20
C THR A 60 7.13 3.37 -3.31
N GLN A 61 6.58 4.54 -2.96
CA GLN A 61 5.15 4.77 -3.03
C GLN A 61 4.75 5.21 -4.44
N VAL A 62 4.27 4.27 -5.27
CA VAL A 62 4.01 4.49 -6.69
C VAL A 62 2.73 3.79 -7.15
N ASP A 63 2.03 4.38 -8.13
CA ASP A 63 0.94 3.72 -8.86
C ASP A 63 1.50 3.11 -10.15
N ILE A 64 1.36 1.79 -10.30
CA ILE A 64 1.88 1.06 -11.46
C ILE A 64 1.22 1.45 -12.79
N ALA A 65 0.09 2.14 -12.76
CA ALA A 65 -0.53 2.68 -13.96
C ALA A 65 0.21 3.93 -14.50
N HIS A 66 1.11 4.53 -13.71
CA HIS A 66 1.90 5.69 -14.13
C HIS A 66 3.27 5.23 -14.63
N ARG A 67 3.42 5.18 -15.96
CA ARG A 67 4.59 4.61 -16.61
C ARG A 67 5.87 5.38 -16.32
N GLU A 68 5.82 6.71 -16.36
CA GLU A 68 6.97 7.59 -16.14
C GLU A 68 7.56 7.38 -14.74
N ALA A 69 6.70 7.31 -13.71
CA ALA A 69 7.12 7.06 -12.34
C ALA A 69 7.77 5.66 -12.17
N LEU A 70 7.36 4.66 -12.96
CA LEU A 70 8.03 3.36 -12.95
C LEU A 70 9.40 3.38 -13.64
N LEU A 71 9.64 4.26 -14.61
CA LEU A 71 10.97 4.43 -15.19
C LEU A 71 11.94 5.06 -14.18
N GLU A 72 11.49 6.05 -13.40
CA GLU A 72 12.28 6.60 -12.29
C GLU A 72 12.60 5.55 -11.22
N VAL A 73 11.65 4.64 -10.96
CA VAL A 73 11.88 3.47 -10.09
C VAL A 73 12.97 2.56 -10.67
N ALA A 74 13.02 2.38 -12.00
CA ALA A 74 14.03 1.55 -12.63
C ALA A 74 15.44 2.08 -12.37
N ASP A 75 15.65 3.38 -12.54
CA ASP A 75 16.92 4.06 -12.27
C ASP A 75 17.33 3.87 -10.81
N CYS A 76 16.39 4.07 -9.87
CA CYS A 76 16.62 3.82 -8.45
C CYS A 76 17.00 2.36 -8.16
N VAL A 77 16.37 1.39 -8.81
CA VAL A 77 16.72 -0.04 -8.63
C VAL A 77 18.15 -0.30 -9.13
N ILE A 78 18.52 0.24 -10.30
CA ILE A 78 19.84 0.08 -10.90
C ILE A 78 20.93 0.71 -10.01
N ASP A 79 20.72 1.93 -9.52
CA ASP A 79 21.63 2.65 -8.62
C ASP A 79 21.89 1.92 -7.31
N HIS A 80 20.99 1.01 -6.92
CA HIS A 80 21.10 0.19 -5.71
C HIS A 80 21.44 -1.26 -6.03
N GLY A 81 22.17 -1.48 -7.13
CA GLY A 81 22.75 -2.76 -7.53
C GLY A 81 21.80 -3.71 -8.23
N GLY A 82 20.70 -3.20 -8.79
CA GLY A 82 19.81 -3.94 -9.69
C GLY A 82 18.87 -4.96 -9.04
N ALA A 83 17.96 -5.49 -9.85
CA ALA A 83 17.06 -6.57 -9.47
C ALA A 83 16.89 -7.59 -10.60
N ASP A 84 17.12 -8.86 -10.29
CA ASP A 84 17.02 -9.96 -11.26
C ASP A 84 15.59 -10.48 -11.40
N ILE A 85 14.74 -10.21 -10.41
CA ILE A 85 13.41 -10.79 -10.33
C ILE A 85 12.38 -9.69 -10.14
N VAL A 86 11.29 -9.78 -10.90
CA VAL A 86 10.09 -8.97 -10.70
C VAL A 86 8.95 -9.87 -10.28
N LEU A 87 8.51 -9.71 -9.03
CA LEU A 87 7.32 -10.37 -8.48
C LEU A 87 6.13 -9.40 -8.51
N HIS A 88 5.26 -9.58 -9.52
CA HIS A 88 4.11 -8.74 -9.77
C HIS A 88 2.85 -9.26 -9.03
N LEU A 89 2.64 -8.77 -7.80
CA LEU A 89 1.46 -9.08 -6.96
C LEU A 89 0.37 -8.00 -6.99
N ALA A 90 0.66 -6.84 -7.59
CA ALA A 90 -0.32 -5.76 -7.68
C ALA A 90 -1.50 -6.19 -8.56
N GLY A 91 -2.71 -5.93 -8.06
CA GLY A 91 -3.93 -6.16 -8.81
C GLY A 91 -5.15 -5.60 -8.06
N TYR A 92 -6.12 -5.14 -8.83
CA TYR A 92 -7.47 -4.83 -8.38
C TYR A 92 -8.38 -6.05 -8.49
N TYR A 93 -9.15 -6.28 -7.44
CA TYR A 93 -10.19 -7.29 -7.39
C TYR A 93 -11.29 -6.80 -6.47
N ASP A 94 -12.54 -7.07 -6.83
CA ASP A 94 -13.69 -6.91 -5.95
C ASP A 94 -14.68 -8.07 -6.11
N PHE A 95 -15.64 -8.16 -5.18
CA PHE A 95 -16.70 -9.17 -5.22
C PHE A 95 -18.01 -8.61 -5.82
N THR A 96 -17.98 -7.45 -6.48
CA THR A 96 -19.20 -6.82 -7.01
C THR A 96 -19.68 -7.50 -8.29
N TYR A 97 -18.76 -8.15 -9.03
CA TYR A 97 -19.01 -8.76 -10.33
C TYR A 97 -19.47 -7.73 -11.39
N LYS A 98 -19.20 -6.45 -11.15
CA LYS A 98 -19.47 -5.34 -12.07
C LYS A 98 -18.16 -4.88 -12.73
N ASP A 99 -18.28 -4.32 -13.92
CA ASP A 99 -17.13 -3.66 -14.55
C ASP A 99 -16.69 -2.47 -13.70
N ASN A 100 -15.37 -2.31 -13.61
CA ASN A 100 -14.70 -1.24 -12.91
C ASN A 100 -13.49 -0.81 -13.76
N PRO A 101 -13.27 0.49 -14.02
CA PRO A 101 -12.10 0.97 -14.76
C PRO A 101 -10.76 0.47 -14.22
N GLU A 102 -10.68 0.18 -12.91
CA GLU A 102 -9.48 -0.38 -12.29
C GLU A 102 -9.08 -1.75 -12.84
N TYR A 103 -10.01 -2.55 -13.37
CA TYR A 103 -9.66 -3.80 -14.02
C TYR A 103 -8.77 -3.57 -15.24
N GLU A 104 -9.06 -2.56 -16.06
CA GLU A 104 -8.21 -2.19 -17.20
C GLU A 104 -6.96 -1.44 -16.72
N ARG A 105 -7.16 -0.38 -15.91
CA ARG A 105 -6.09 0.52 -15.47
C ARG A 105 -5.01 -0.19 -14.65
N THR A 106 -5.40 -1.01 -13.67
CA THR A 106 -4.46 -1.64 -12.73
C THR A 106 -4.02 -3.02 -13.20
N ASN A 107 -4.94 -3.89 -13.66
CA ASN A 107 -4.57 -5.27 -14.00
C ASN A 107 -4.06 -5.44 -15.43
N VAL A 108 -4.40 -4.55 -16.37
CA VAL A 108 -3.97 -4.68 -17.77
C VAL A 108 -2.86 -3.68 -18.07
N LEU A 109 -3.18 -2.38 -18.04
CA LEU A 109 -2.19 -1.32 -18.28
C LEU A 109 -1.07 -1.34 -17.24
N GLY A 110 -1.40 -1.50 -15.96
CA GLY A 110 -0.40 -1.63 -14.90
C GLY A 110 0.54 -2.83 -15.09
N THR A 111 0.04 -3.97 -15.56
CA THR A 111 0.89 -5.13 -15.87
C THR A 111 1.81 -4.85 -17.06
N TRP A 112 1.30 -4.17 -18.10
CA TRP A 112 2.13 -3.74 -19.23
C TRP A 112 3.27 -2.82 -18.78
N ASN A 113 2.99 -1.81 -17.97
CA ASN A 113 4.02 -0.90 -17.46
C ASN A 113 5.06 -1.63 -16.57
N VAL A 114 4.63 -2.65 -15.81
CA VAL A 114 5.56 -3.44 -14.97
C VAL A 114 6.42 -4.38 -15.81
N LEU A 115 5.95 -4.82 -16.98
CA LEU A 115 6.78 -5.53 -17.96
C LEU A 115 7.85 -4.60 -18.55
N ASP A 116 7.48 -3.35 -18.89
CA ASP A 116 8.43 -2.31 -19.30
C ASP A 116 9.49 -2.04 -18.22
N LEU A 117 9.08 -1.94 -16.94
CA LEU A 117 9.99 -1.83 -15.80
C LEU A 117 10.94 -3.03 -15.73
N ALA A 118 10.42 -4.25 -15.86
CA ALA A 118 11.24 -5.47 -15.83
C ALA A 118 12.30 -5.47 -16.94
N GLN A 119 11.95 -4.98 -18.12
CA GLN A 119 12.90 -4.80 -19.21
C GLN A 119 13.93 -3.71 -18.91
N ALA A 120 13.51 -2.57 -18.36
CA ALA A 120 14.38 -1.43 -18.06
C ALA A 120 15.46 -1.79 -17.01
N VAL A 121 15.10 -2.56 -15.98
CA VAL A 121 16.07 -3.00 -14.96
C VAL A 121 16.91 -4.21 -15.38
N GLY A 122 16.67 -4.77 -16.58
CA GLY A 122 17.35 -5.97 -17.05
C GLY A 122 17.02 -7.22 -16.23
N ALA A 123 15.79 -7.34 -15.73
CA ALA A 123 15.37 -8.50 -14.95
C ALA A 123 15.52 -9.79 -15.76
N ARG A 124 15.82 -10.89 -15.07
CA ARG A 124 15.96 -12.24 -15.66
C ARG A 124 14.69 -13.06 -15.52
N HIS A 125 13.86 -12.77 -14.52
CA HIS A 125 12.64 -13.52 -14.23
C HIS A 125 11.47 -12.62 -13.83
N PHE A 126 10.38 -12.71 -14.59
CA PHE A 126 9.11 -12.06 -14.31
C PHE A 126 8.09 -13.08 -13.78
N ILE A 127 7.60 -12.85 -12.57
CA ILE A 127 6.64 -13.72 -11.87
C ILE A 127 5.34 -12.94 -11.70
N TYR A 128 4.25 -13.48 -12.27
CA TYR A 128 2.94 -12.85 -12.24
C TYR A 128 1.94 -13.61 -11.38
N SER A 129 1.22 -12.89 -10.53
CA SER A 129 0.06 -13.43 -9.79
C SER A 129 -1.21 -13.40 -10.65
N SER A 130 -1.57 -14.55 -11.21
CA SER A 130 -2.89 -14.80 -11.79
C SER A 130 -3.80 -15.53 -10.77
N SER A 131 -4.95 -16.03 -11.20
CA SER A 131 -5.91 -16.74 -10.35
C SER A 131 -6.53 -17.92 -11.08
N VAL A 132 -6.80 -19.01 -10.36
CA VAL A 132 -7.60 -20.13 -10.89
C VAL A 132 -9.03 -19.68 -11.26
N ALA A 133 -9.51 -18.58 -10.66
CA ALA A 133 -10.80 -17.98 -10.99
C ALA A 133 -10.84 -17.33 -12.39
N ALA A 134 -9.68 -17.19 -13.06
CA ALA A 134 -9.63 -16.79 -14.46
C ALA A 134 -10.10 -17.90 -15.42
N CYS A 135 -10.14 -19.16 -14.96
CA CYS A 135 -10.62 -20.30 -15.72
C CYS A 135 -12.10 -20.59 -15.40
N ARG A 136 -12.86 -21.13 -16.35
CA ARG A 136 -14.22 -21.60 -16.05
C ARG A 136 -14.19 -22.80 -15.12
N PHE A 137 -15.27 -22.95 -14.35
CA PHE A 137 -15.49 -24.16 -13.58
C PHE A 137 -15.48 -25.39 -14.50
N PRO A 138 -14.68 -26.41 -14.19
CA PRO A 138 -14.57 -27.59 -15.03
C PRO A 138 -15.88 -28.40 -15.02
N PRO A 139 -16.17 -29.19 -16.07
CA PRO A 139 -17.18 -30.23 -16.03
C PRO A 139 -17.01 -31.18 -14.84
N ALA A 140 -18.11 -31.79 -14.39
CA ALA A 140 -18.07 -32.73 -13.28
C ALA A 140 -17.11 -33.90 -13.60
N GLY A 141 -16.23 -34.22 -12.64
CA GLY A 141 -15.23 -35.29 -12.80
C GLY A 141 -13.93 -34.86 -13.50
N THR A 142 -13.84 -33.62 -13.99
CA THR A 142 -12.62 -33.07 -14.62
C THR A 142 -11.99 -31.99 -13.72
N SER A 143 -10.79 -31.53 -14.06
CA SER A 143 -10.02 -30.51 -13.32
C SER A 143 -9.41 -29.47 -14.25
N ILE A 144 -9.19 -28.27 -13.72
CA ILE A 144 -8.33 -27.25 -14.34
C ILE A 144 -6.87 -27.64 -14.07
N ASP A 145 -6.04 -27.66 -15.09
CA ASP A 145 -4.59 -27.88 -14.99
C ASP A 145 -3.83 -26.64 -15.51
N GLU A 146 -2.51 -26.74 -15.63
CA GLU A 146 -1.67 -25.64 -16.12
C GLU A 146 -1.87 -25.32 -17.62
N ASP A 147 -2.42 -26.26 -18.41
CA ASP A 147 -2.69 -26.08 -19.85
C ASP A 147 -4.09 -25.50 -20.11
N SER A 148 -4.93 -25.43 -19.09
CA SER A 148 -6.29 -24.90 -19.18
C SER A 148 -6.28 -23.41 -19.53
N GLU A 149 -7.15 -23.00 -20.47
CA GLU A 149 -7.27 -21.61 -20.88
C GLU A 149 -8.01 -20.74 -19.83
N PRO A 150 -7.60 -19.47 -19.61
CA PRO A 150 -8.28 -18.55 -18.69
C PRO A 150 -9.55 -17.97 -19.33
N ASP A 151 -10.54 -18.83 -19.58
CA ASP A 151 -11.74 -18.56 -20.39
C ASP A 151 -12.98 -18.10 -19.60
N ALA A 152 -12.86 -17.84 -18.29
CA ALA A 152 -13.98 -17.31 -17.52
C ALA A 152 -14.38 -15.90 -18.00
N ASP A 153 -15.68 -15.62 -17.88
CA ASP A 153 -16.27 -14.39 -18.42
C ASP A 153 -16.96 -13.57 -17.33
N PHE A 154 -16.12 -12.89 -16.56
CA PHE A 154 -16.50 -11.83 -15.64
C PHE A 154 -15.36 -10.83 -15.51
N PRO A 155 -15.62 -9.59 -15.04
CA PRO A 155 -14.67 -8.49 -15.13
C PRO A 155 -13.24 -8.83 -14.65
N TYR A 156 -13.11 -9.40 -13.45
CA TYR A 156 -11.81 -9.81 -12.93
C TYR A 156 -11.13 -10.90 -13.77
N ALA A 157 -11.85 -11.97 -14.14
CA ALA A 157 -11.30 -13.03 -14.99
C ALA A 157 -10.85 -12.51 -16.37
N ARG A 158 -11.63 -11.62 -16.99
CA ARG A 158 -11.25 -10.97 -18.25
C ARG A 158 -9.95 -10.19 -18.10
N SER A 159 -9.81 -9.43 -17.02
CA SER A 159 -8.59 -8.66 -16.75
C SER A 159 -7.36 -9.56 -16.52
N LYS A 160 -7.52 -10.68 -15.80
CA LYS A 160 -6.45 -11.67 -15.60
C LYS A 160 -6.08 -12.38 -16.90
N ARG A 161 -7.06 -12.75 -17.73
CA ARG A 161 -6.82 -13.29 -19.09
C ARG A 161 -6.03 -12.30 -19.95
N ALA A 162 -6.44 -11.03 -19.97
CA ALA A 162 -5.76 -10.00 -20.74
C ALA A 162 -4.30 -9.83 -20.30
N ALA A 163 -4.05 -9.74 -18.99
CA ALA A 163 -2.70 -9.70 -18.43
C ALA A 163 -1.86 -10.94 -18.76
N GLU A 164 -2.42 -12.14 -18.62
CA GLU A 164 -1.73 -13.38 -18.99
C GLU A 164 -1.34 -13.40 -20.47
N LYS A 165 -2.23 -12.91 -21.35
CA LYS A 165 -1.96 -12.78 -22.79
C LYS A 165 -0.82 -11.79 -23.04
N LEU A 166 -0.86 -10.61 -22.43
CA LEU A 166 0.22 -9.60 -22.54
C LEU A 166 1.57 -10.19 -22.12
N ILE A 167 1.62 -10.93 -21.02
CA ILE A 167 2.85 -11.57 -20.55
C ILE A 167 3.36 -12.60 -21.55
N ARG A 168 2.49 -13.47 -22.08
CA ARG A 168 2.88 -14.48 -23.09
C ARG A 168 3.39 -13.86 -24.39
N GLU A 169 2.80 -12.76 -24.81
CA GLU A 169 3.12 -12.08 -26.08
C GLU A 169 4.24 -11.03 -25.94
N HIS A 170 4.68 -10.72 -24.72
CA HIS A 170 5.75 -9.76 -24.48
C HIS A 170 7.06 -10.16 -25.19
N SER A 171 7.75 -9.19 -25.80
CA SER A 171 8.98 -9.41 -26.58
C SER A 171 10.27 -9.49 -25.74
N GLY A 172 10.18 -9.17 -24.45
CA GLY A 172 11.30 -9.24 -23.50
C GLY A 172 11.92 -10.63 -23.41
N SER A 173 13.25 -10.67 -23.23
CA SER A 173 14.08 -11.87 -23.20
C SER A 173 14.09 -12.61 -21.86
N PHE A 174 13.39 -12.10 -20.85
CA PHE A 174 13.34 -12.69 -19.52
C PHE A 174 12.35 -13.87 -19.42
N GLN A 175 12.65 -14.77 -18.48
CA GLN A 175 11.76 -15.87 -18.13
C GLN A 175 10.44 -15.33 -17.57
N ARG A 176 9.34 -16.00 -17.87
CA ARG A 176 7.98 -15.59 -17.47
C ARG A 176 7.24 -16.73 -16.79
N SER A 177 6.87 -16.55 -15.53
CA SER A 177 6.07 -17.51 -14.77
C SER A 177 4.73 -16.88 -14.38
N ILE A 178 3.64 -17.47 -14.87
CA ILE A 178 2.27 -17.09 -14.52
C ILE A 178 1.78 -18.05 -13.45
N LEU A 179 1.53 -17.55 -12.24
CA LEU A 179 1.07 -18.37 -11.12
C LEU A 179 -0.41 -18.13 -10.87
N ARG A 180 -1.25 -19.16 -11.08
CA ARG A 180 -2.69 -19.09 -10.82
C ARG A 180 -2.98 -19.48 -9.38
N PHE A 181 -3.29 -18.48 -8.56
CA PHE A 181 -3.58 -18.69 -7.14
C PHE A 181 -4.96 -19.31 -6.93
N ALA A 182 -5.03 -20.30 -6.03
CA ALA A 182 -6.25 -20.76 -5.38
C ALA A 182 -6.83 -19.67 -4.43
N ALA A 183 -7.88 -19.99 -3.68
CA ALA A 183 -8.41 -19.08 -2.66
C ALA A 183 -7.42 -18.96 -1.49
N ILE A 184 -6.73 -17.82 -1.39
CA ILE A 184 -5.69 -17.62 -0.39
C ILE A 184 -6.31 -17.13 0.93
N TYR A 185 -5.93 -17.75 2.03
CA TYR A 185 -6.40 -17.40 3.38
C TYR A 185 -5.27 -17.46 4.41
N SER A 186 -5.49 -16.88 5.59
CA SER A 186 -4.60 -16.98 6.76
C SER A 186 -5.32 -17.56 7.98
N ASP A 187 -4.59 -17.73 9.07
CA ASP A 187 -5.16 -18.06 10.38
C ASP A 187 -6.16 -17.02 10.92
N TRP A 188 -6.13 -15.82 10.35
CA TRP A 188 -7.09 -14.75 10.63
C TRP A 188 -8.23 -14.71 9.60
N CYS A 189 -8.40 -15.80 8.84
CA CYS A 189 -9.25 -15.92 7.67
C CYS A 189 -8.77 -15.04 6.52
N GLU A 190 -8.96 -13.72 6.59
CA GLU A 190 -8.54 -12.72 5.60
C GLU A 190 -8.94 -13.05 4.14
N TYR A 191 -9.96 -13.89 3.98
CA TYR A 191 -10.59 -14.24 2.71
C TYR A 191 -12.10 -13.98 2.80
N PRO A 192 -12.64 -12.96 2.10
CA PRO A 192 -14.01 -12.49 2.32
C PRO A 192 -15.12 -13.55 2.23
N PRO A 193 -15.10 -14.52 1.30
CA PRO A 193 -16.10 -15.59 1.30
C PRO A 193 -16.09 -16.44 2.57
N VAL A 194 -14.91 -16.86 3.06
CA VAL A 194 -14.81 -17.67 4.28
C VAL A 194 -15.27 -16.85 5.49
N TYR A 195 -14.90 -15.57 5.55
CA TYR A 195 -15.36 -14.67 6.62
C TYR A 195 -16.88 -14.54 6.65
N ALA A 196 -17.51 -14.29 5.50
CA ALA A 196 -18.96 -14.17 5.39
C ALA A 196 -19.68 -15.48 5.77
N PHE A 197 -19.15 -16.62 5.34
CA PHE A 197 -19.72 -17.93 5.66
C PHE A 197 -19.62 -18.23 7.15
N LEU A 198 -18.43 -18.11 7.74
CA LEU A 198 -18.22 -18.36 9.18
C LEU A 198 -19.03 -17.38 10.04
N GLY A 199 -19.04 -16.10 9.68
CA GLY A 199 -19.81 -15.07 10.38
C GLY A 199 -21.31 -15.34 10.39
N ASN A 200 -21.87 -15.98 9.35
CA ASN A 200 -23.26 -16.41 9.35
C ASN A 200 -23.45 -17.77 10.05
N TRP A 201 -22.66 -18.79 9.71
CA TRP A 201 -22.84 -20.16 10.18
C TRP A 201 -22.59 -20.37 11.66
N LEU A 202 -21.73 -19.54 12.26
CA LEU A 202 -21.36 -19.61 13.67
C LEU A 202 -22.11 -18.57 14.52
N SER A 203 -23.07 -17.86 13.92
CA SER A 203 -23.92 -16.88 14.63
C SER A 203 -25.15 -17.53 15.25
N SER A 204 -25.88 -16.76 16.06
CA SER A 204 -27.20 -17.11 16.60
C SER A 204 -28.36 -16.83 15.62
N ALA A 205 -28.07 -16.49 14.36
CA ALA A 205 -29.10 -16.15 13.38
C ALA A 205 -29.95 -17.38 13.00
N TRP A 206 -31.24 -17.16 12.71
CA TRP A 206 -32.19 -18.21 12.33
C TRP A 206 -31.74 -19.00 11.07
N ASN A 207 -30.96 -18.37 10.19
CA ASN A 207 -30.45 -18.93 8.96
C ASN A 207 -29.01 -19.50 9.08
N ALA A 208 -28.41 -19.54 10.28
CA ALA A 208 -27.04 -20.00 10.50
C ALA A 208 -26.83 -21.45 10.02
N ARG A 209 -27.88 -22.27 10.03
CA ARG A 209 -27.83 -23.68 9.61
C ARG A 209 -28.14 -23.92 8.14
N LEU A 210 -28.45 -22.88 7.36
CA LEU A 210 -28.86 -23.03 5.96
C LEU A 210 -27.65 -23.10 5.03
N LEU A 211 -27.61 -24.12 4.17
CA LEU A 211 -26.69 -24.22 3.04
C LEU A 211 -27.47 -24.27 1.72
N GLY A 212 -27.02 -23.51 0.73
CA GLY A 212 -27.58 -23.57 -0.62
C GLY A 212 -27.22 -24.90 -1.33
N GLY A 213 -28.19 -25.47 -2.04
CA GLY A 213 -28.02 -26.74 -2.74
C GLY A 213 -27.85 -27.91 -1.77
N ARG A 214 -26.91 -28.80 -2.06
CA ARG A 214 -26.46 -29.91 -1.21
C ARG A 214 -25.27 -29.53 -0.33
N GLY A 215 -24.81 -28.27 -0.41
CA GLY A 215 -23.58 -27.80 0.20
C GLY A 215 -22.32 -28.30 -0.52
N ALA A 216 -22.45 -28.75 -1.77
CA ALA A 216 -21.34 -29.32 -2.55
C ALA A 216 -20.54 -28.26 -3.33
N SER A 217 -20.87 -26.97 -3.18
CA SER A 217 -20.04 -25.89 -3.71
C SER A 217 -18.67 -25.96 -3.06
N ALA A 218 -17.63 -26.04 -3.88
CA ALA A 218 -16.28 -26.32 -3.40
C ALA A 218 -15.24 -25.59 -4.25
N VAL A 219 -14.23 -25.06 -3.58
CA VAL A 219 -13.08 -24.36 -4.19
C VAL A 219 -11.78 -24.81 -3.51
N PRO A 220 -10.62 -24.68 -4.17
CA PRO A 220 -9.33 -24.97 -3.56
C PRO A 220 -8.95 -23.80 -2.66
N TYR A 221 -8.51 -24.11 -1.43
CA TYR A 221 -8.01 -23.12 -0.48
C TYR A 221 -6.53 -23.37 -0.24
N LEU A 222 -5.72 -22.32 -0.31
CA LEU A 222 -4.29 -22.41 -0.05
C LEU A 222 -3.92 -21.42 1.05
N HIS A 223 -3.23 -21.91 2.08
CA HIS A 223 -2.79 -21.03 3.16
C HIS A 223 -1.65 -20.11 2.69
N ILE A 224 -1.63 -18.89 3.22
CA ILE A 224 -0.65 -17.88 2.82
C ILE A 224 0.81 -18.31 3.03
N HIS A 225 1.10 -19.14 4.04
CA HIS A 225 2.47 -19.64 4.27
C HIS A 225 2.94 -20.63 3.20
N ASP A 226 2.04 -21.47 2.70
CA ASP A 226 2.37 -22.39 1.61
C ASP A 226 2.58 -21.59 0.32
N LEU A 227 1.75 -20.56 0.08
CA LEU A 227 1.92 -19.66 -1.06
C LEU A 227 3.26 -18.90 -1.00
N THR A 228 3.65 -18.32 0.13
CA THR A 228 4.93 -17.60 0.23
C THR A 228 6.12 -18.53 0.04
N THR A 229 6.04 -19.75 0.55
CA THR A 229 7.06 -20.79 0.30
C THR A 229 7.16 -21.14 -1.18
N LEU A 230 6.02 -21.28 -1.87
CA LEU A 230 5.98 -21.48 -3.32
C LEU A 230 6.62 -20.31 -4.08
N LEU A 231 6.25 -19.06 -3.75
CA LEU A 231 6.79 -17.87 -4.40
C LEU A 231 8.31 -17.77 -4.24
N LEU A 232 8.84 -18.07 -3.06
CA LEU A 232 10.28 -18.12 -2.81
C LEU A 232 10.98 -19.21 -3.63
N LYS A 233 10.36 -20.38 -3.79
CA LYS A 233 10.89 -21.46 -4.64
C LYS A 233 10.89 -21.06 -6.11
N VAL A 234 9.83 -20.44 -6.62
CA VAL A 234 9.78 -19.95 -8.00
C VAL A 234 10.85 -18.88 -8.24
N ALA A 235 10.99 -17.93 -7.31
CA ALA A 235 12.04 -16.91 -7.38
C ALA A 235 13.46 -17.51 -7.38
N ALA A 236 13.69 -18.56 -6.58
CA ALA A 236 14.99 -19.22 -6.50
C ALA A 236 15.28 -20.20 -7.65
N ALA A 237 14.25 -20.66 -8.37
CA ALA A 237 14.41 -21.68 -9.40
C ALA A 237 15.21 -21.17 -10.61
N GLY A 238 15.16 -19.87 -10.92
CA GLY A 238 15.87 -19.26 -12.04
C GLY A 238 15.63 -20.04 -13.35
N ASP A 239 16.71 -20.33 -14.07
CA ASP A 239 16.71 -21.02 -15.37
C ASP A 239 16.29 -22.51 -15.30
N ALA A 240 16.03 -23.06 -14.11
CA ALA A 240 15.50 -24.42 -13.96
C ALA A 240 14.02 -24.52 -14.41
N LEU A 241 13.32 -23.39 -14.50
CA LEU A 241 11.96 -23.34 -15.04
C LEU A 241 11.99 -23.12 -16.57
N PRO A 242 10.94 -23.53 -17.29
CA PRO A 242 10.79 -23.15 -18.69
C PRO A 242 10.77 -21.63 -18.85
N SER A 243 11.29 -21.14 -19.98
CA SER A 243 11.31 -19.70 -20.32
C SER A 243 9.94 -19.04 -20.25
N GLN A 244 8.88 -19.81 -20.53
CA GLN A 244 7.49 -19.45 -20.26
C GLN A 244 6.78 -20.62 -19.60
N CYS A 245 6.20 -20.41 -18.42
CA CYS A 245 5.41 -21.44 -17.76
C CYS A 245 4.18 -20.88 -17.03
N VAL A 246 3.13 -21.71 -16.97
CA VAL A 246 1.97 -21.51 -16.09
C VAL A 246 2.09 -22.50 -14.95
N LEU A 247 1.82 -22.04 -13.72
CA LEU A 247 1.90 -22.84 -12.50
C LEU A 247 0.61 -22.64 -11.69
N ASN A 248 0.00 -23.73 -11.22
CA ASN A 248 -1.17 -23.68 -10.35
C ASN A 248 -0.73 -23.71 -8.88
N ALA A 249 -0.96 -22.62 -8.15
CA ALA A 249 -0.74 -22.57 -6.72
C ALA A 249 -1.99 -23.08 -5.99
N SER A 250 -2.13 -24.40 -5.93
CA SER A 250 -3.30 -25.11 -5.40
C SER A 250 -2.89 -26.39 -4.67
N PRO A 251 -3.67 -26.86 -3.68
CA PRO A 251 -3.40 -28.13 -3.01
C PRO A 251 -3.93 -29.37 -3.74
N SER A 252 -4.30 -29.24 -5.02
CA SER A 252 -4.87 -30.32 -5.86
C SER A 252 -6.16 -30.96 -5.32
N HIS A 253 -6.79 -30.33 -4.34
CA HIS A 253 -8.09 -30.73 -3.80
C HIS A 253 -8.93 -29.50 -3.43
N THR A 254 -10.21 -29.72 -3.21
CA THR A 254 -11.17 -28.67 -2.85
C THR A 254 -11.74 -28.92 -1.46
N THR A 255 -12.28 -27.88 -0.84
CA THR A 255 -13.11 -28.01 0.37
C THR A 255 -14.51 -27.50 0.06
N SER A 256 -15.52 -28.34 0.29
CA SER A 256 -16.92 -27.97 0.11
C SER A 256 -17.47 -27.13 1.25
N HIS A 257 -18.52 -26.36 0.98
CA HIS A 257 -19.25 -25.61 2.00
C HIS A 257 -19.76 -26.53 3.12
N ARG A 258 -20.20 -27.74 2.78
CA ARG A 258 -20.66 -28.74 3.76
C ARG A 258 -19.52 -29.18 4.68
N GLU A 259 -18.36 -29.53 4.12
CA GLU A 259 -17.19 -29.93 4.91
C GLU A 259 -16.72 -28.79 5.81
N MET A 260 -16.65 -27.57 5.27
CA MET A 260 -16.29 -26.38 6.03
C MET A 260 -17.27 -26.13 7.18
N TYR A 261 -18.58 -26.20 6.91
CA TYR A 261 -19.63 -26.02 7.91
C TYR A 261 -19.54 -27.04 9.05
N CYS A 262 -19.44 -28.33 8.70
CA CYS A 262 -19.35 -29.40 9.70
C CYS A 262 -18.08 -29.26 10.55
N ALA A 263 -16.93 -28.95 9.93
CA ALA A 263 -15.68 -28.75 10.67
C ALA A 263 -15.75 -27.53 11.60
N ALA A 264 -16.22 -26.38 11.12
CA ALA A 264 -16.31 -25.16 11.91
C ALA A 264 -17.27 -25.31 13.10
N THR A 265 -18.45 -25.90 12.88
CA THR A 265 -19.43 -26.13 13.95
C THR A 265 -18.96 -27.13 14.99
N LYS A 266 -18.22 -28.17 14.57
CA LYS A 266 -17.55 -29.10 15.48
C LYS A 266 -16.56 -28.42 16.41
N PHE A 267 -15.73 -27.51 15.89
CA PHE A 267 -14.78 -26.78 16.73
C PHE A 267 -15.46 -25.78 17.67
N LEU A 268 -16.61 -25.22 17.26
CA LEU A 268 -17.36 -24.29 18.09
C LEU A 268 -18.16 -24.99 19.21
N HIS A 269 -18.85 -26.08 18.88
CA HIS A 269 -19.83 -26.74 19.76
C HIS A 269 -19.34 -28.08 20.35
N GLY A 270 -18.22 -28.60 19.89
CA GLY A 270 -17.71 -29.94 20.25
C GLY A 270 -18.29 -31.08 19.40
N GLU A 271 -19.34 -30.83 18.63
CA GLU A 271 -20.02 -31.82 17.78
C GLU A 271 -20.38 -31.28 16.38
N GLU A 272 -20.43 -32.17 15.40
CA GLU A 272 -20.78 -31.80 14.03
C GLU A 272 -22.28 -31.48 13.92
N CYS A 273 -22.58 -30.21 13.64
CA CYS A 273 -23.95 -29.80 13.37
C CYS A 273 -24.36 -30.18 11.95
N ARG A 274 -25.54 -30.77 11.79
CA ARG A 274 -26.09 -31.07 10.46
C ARG A 274 -26.71 -29.81 9.85
N PRO A 275 -26.27 -29.37 8.65
CA PRO A 275 -26.87 -28.26 7.94
C PRO A 275 -28.21 -28.64 7.33
N VAL A 276 -29.10 -27.65 7.18
CA VAL A 276 -30.35 -27.75 6.43
C VAL A 276 -30.08 -27.27 5.01
N CYS A 277 -30.21 -28.19 4.05
CA CYS A 277 -29.93 -27.95 2.64
C CYS A 277 -31.15 -27.33 1.95
N VAL A 278 -30.97 -26.16 1.34
CA VAL A 278 -32.01 -25.44 0.60
C VAL A 278 -31.92 -25.82 -0.88
N PRO A 279 -32.95 -26.45 -1.48
CA PRO A 279 -32.94 -26.82 -2.89
C PRO A 279 -32.56 -25.65 -3.81
N ARG A 280 -31.79 -25.93 -4.87
CA ARG A 280 -31.29 -24.89 -5.80
C ARG A 280 -32.41 -23.99 -6.35
N ALA A 281 -33.57 -24.57 -6.64
CA ALA A 281 -34.75 -23.85 -7.14
C ALA A 281 -35.29 -22.80 -6.14
N LEU A 282 -35.11 -23.02 -4.84
CA LEU A 282 -35.52 -22.09 -3.78
C LEU A 282 -34.40 -21.11 -3.40
N ALA A 283 -33.13 -21.48 -3.62
CA ALA A 283 -32.00 -20.64 -3.26
C ALA A 283 -31.96 -19.33 -4.06
N LEU A 284 -32.21 -19.37 -5.37
CA LEU A 284 -32.21 -18.19 -6.23
C LEU A 284 -33.26 -17.13 -5.82
N PRO A 285 -34.56 -17.46 -5.73
CA PRO A 285 -35.57 -16.47 -5.31
C PRO A 285 -35.33 -15.97 -3.88
N ALA A 286 -34.86 -16.83 -2.96
CA ALA A 286 -34.56 -16.43 -1.59
C ALA A 286 -33.43 -15.38 -1.54
N VAL A 287 -32.34 -15.58 -2.29
CA VAL A 287 -31.24 -14.61 -2.36
C VAL A 287 -31.67 -13.32 -3.06
N ALA A 288 -32.48 -13.41 -4.12
CA ALA A 288 -33.02 -12.23 -4.81
C ALA A 288 -33.88 -11.36 -3.88
N VAL A 289 -34.81 -11.96 -3.14
CA VAL A 289 -35.65 -11.25 -2.15
C VAL A 289 -34.79 -10.63 -1.06
N ARG A 290 -33.85 -11.39 -0.50
CA ARG A 290 -32.96 -10.89 0.56
C ARG A 290 -32.10 -9.73 0.06
N GLN A 291 -31.58 -9.82 -1.16
CA GLN A 291 -30.80 -8.75 -1.79
C GLN A 291 -31.65 -7.49 -2.01
N PHE A 292 -32.91 -7.63 -2.42
CA PHE A 292 -33.83 -6.51 -2.56
C PHE A 292 -34.13 -5.83 -1.22
N VAL A 293 -34.59 -6.60 -0.22
CA VAL A 293 -34.96 -6.08 1.12
C VAL A 293 -33.77 -5.39 1.78
N ARG A 294 -32.60 -6.04 1.78
CA ARG A 294 -31.40 -5.47 2.38
C ARG A 294 -30.77 -4.34 1.55
N GLY A 295 -30.99 -4.35 0.23
CA GLY A 295 -30.61 -3.25 -0.63
C GLY A 295 -31.34 -1.95 -0.29
N LEU A 296 -32.65 -2.03 0.03
CA LEU A 296 -33.43 -0.89 0.53
C LEU A 296 -32.89 -0.36 1.87
N LEU A 297 -32.34 -1.24 2.70
CA LEU A 297 -31.71 -0.90 3.98
C LEU A 297 -30.24 -0.45 3.85
N GLY A 298 -29.70 -0.36 2.62
CA GLY A 298 -28.31 0.04 2.38
C GLY A 298 -27.24 -1.00 2.72
N CYS A 299 -27.64 -2.22 3.13
CA CYS A 299 -26.74 -3.26 3.65
C CYS A 299 -26.88 -4.58 2.87
N PRO A 300 -26.58 -4.60 1.56
CA PRO A 300 -26.80 -5.77 0.72
C PRO A 300 -26.04 -7.01 1.27
N PRO A 301 -26.64 -8.21 1.18
CA PRO A 301 -26.00 -9.43 1.65
C PRO A 301 -24.73 -9.73 0.84
N PHE A 302 -23.82 -10.50 1.45
CA PHE A 302 -22.63 -11.00 0.75
C PHE A 302 -23.04 -11.94 -0.39
N GLU A 303 -24.02 -12.81 -0.16
CA GLU A 303 -24.55 -13.72 -1.18
C GLU A 303 -25.23 -12.94 -2.30
N ARG A 304 -24.80 -13.17 -3.54
CA ARG A 304 -25.33 -12.50 -4.73
C ARG A 304 -26.04 -13.48 -5.65
N VAL A 305 -26.98 -12.98 -6.45
CA VAL A 305 -27.72 -13.77 -7.45
C VAL A 305 -26.78 -14.53 -8.40
N TRP A 306 -25.67 -13.92 -8.83
CA TRP A 306 -24.70 -14.57 -9.72
C TRP A 306 -24.04 -15.80 -9.09
N MET A 307 -23.86 -15.85 -7.77
CA MET A 307 -23.25 -16.98 -7.07
C MET A 307 -24.10 -18.24 -7.19
N MET A 308 -25.42 -18.09 -7.42
CA MET A 308 -26.35 -19.22 -7.54
C MET A 308 -26.03 -20.12 -8.73
N ARG A 309 -25.36 -19.60 -9.77
CA ARG A 309 -24.88 -20.36 -10.93
C ARG A 309 -23.82 -21.40 -10.55
N TYR A 310 -23.17 -21.23 -9.41
CA TYR A 310 -22.09 -22.08 -8.91
C TYR A 310 -22.52 -22.97 -7.74
N ILE A 311 -23.81 -23.00 -7.39
CA ILE A 311 -24.30 -23.90 -6.35
C ILE A 311 -24.01 -25.35 -6.74
N ASP A 312 -23.38 -26.08 -5.81
CA ASP A 312 -22.96 -27.47 -5.93
C ASP A 312 -22.05 -27.74 -7.14
N ARG A 313 -21.29 -26.73 -7.59
CA ARG A 313 -20.19 -26.90 -8.54
C ARG A 313 -18.86 -26.90 -7.78
N GLU A 314 -17.92 -27.70 -8.26
CA GLU A 314 -16.59 -27.85 -7.69
C GLU A 314 -15.57 -27.24 -8.65
N LEU A 315 -14.77 -26.29 -8.15
CA LEU A 315 -13.63 -25.73 -8.88
C LEU A 315 -12.42 -26.63 -8.70
N ARG A 316 -12.43 -27.82 -9.30
CA ARG A 316 -11.29 -28.74 -9.22
C ARG A 316 -10.09 -28.17 -9.95
N VAL A 317 -8.94 -28.23 -9.30
CA VAL A 317 -7.64 -27.82 -9.86
C VAL A 317 -6.66 -28.96 -9.63
N ASP A 318 -5.95 -29.37 -10.66
CA ASP A 318 -4.78 -30.23 -10.59
C ASP A 318 -3.53 -29.34 -10.65
N ALA A 319 -2.69 -29.45 -9.63
CA ALA A 319 -1.40 -28.76 -9.52
C ALA A 319 -0.22 -29.73 -9.44
N SER A 320 -0.43 -31.01 -9.80
CA SER A 320 0.60 -32.06 -9.68
C SER A 320 1.86 -31.73 -10.48
N ARG A 321 1.72 -31.04 -11.62
CA ARG A 321 2.87 -30.59 -12.44
C ARG A 321 3.65 -29.51 -11.72
N THR A 322 2.97 -28.52 -11.15
CA THR A 322 3.60 -27.51 -10.29
C THR A 322 4.33 -28.15 -9.12
N HIS A 323 3.71 -29.15 -8.48
CA HIS A 323 4.32 -29.86 -7.35
C HIS A 323 5.60 -30.60 -7.73
N ALA A 324 5.55 -31.35 -8.84
CA ALA A 324 6.68 -32.11 -9.37
C ALA A 324 7.83 -31.18 -9.81
N LEU A 325 7.52 -30.09 -10.53
CA LEU A 325 8.52 -29.18 -11.09
C LEU A 325 9.32 -28.45 -10.00
N LEU A 326 8.67 -28.08 -8.89
CA LEU A 326 9.29 -27.27 -7.83
C LEU A 326 9.67 -28.08 -6.58
N GLY A 327 9.39 -29.40 -6.57
CA GLY A 327 9.48 -30.23 -5.37
C GLY A 327 8.78 -29.57 -4.19
N TRP A 328 7.55 -29.10 -4.42
CA TRP A 328 6.76 -28.34 -3.46
C TRP A 328 5.36 -28.92 -3.37
N GLU A 329 4.89 -29.14 -2.14
CA GLU A 329 3.52 -29.52 -1.87
C GLU A 329 3.00 -28.67 -0.71
N PRO A 330 1.69 -28.34 -0.68
CA PRO A 330 1.11 -27.65 0.46
C PRO A 330 1.19 -28.50 1.72
N THR A 331 1.44 -27.84 2.85
CA THR A 331 1.66 -28.52 4.11
C THR A 331 0.31 -29.05 4.65
N PRO A 332 0.18 -30.35 5.00
CA PRO A 332 -1.07 -30.91 5.54
C PRO A 332 -1.59 -30.25 6.83
N ARG A 333 -0.73 -29.52 7.55
CA ARG A 333 -1.11 -28.70 8.72
C ARG A 333 -1.96 -27.49 8.31
N TYR A 334 -1.71 -26.95 7.12
CA TYR A 334 -2.32 -25.75 6.56
C TYR A 334 -3.52 -26.06 5.66
N ASP A 335 -4.07 -27.28 5.70
CA ASP A 335 -5.39 -27.56 5.12
C ASP A 335 -6.49 -26.75 5.84
N LEU A 336 -7.45 -26.22 5.08
CA LEU A 336 -8.51 -25.36 5.63
C LEU A 336 -9.30 -26.06 6.72
N ARG A 337 -9.68 -27.32 6.52
CA ARG A 337 -10.49 -28.06 7.52
C ARG A 337 -9.75 -28.20 8.85
N ARG A 338 -8.42 -28.29 8.82
CA ARG A 338 -7.57 -28.32 10.00
C ARG A 338 -7.39 -26.94 10.61
N ARG A 339 -7.21 -25.90 9.79
CA ARG A 339 -7.04 -24.51 10.26
C ARG A 339 -8.33 -23.90 10.80
N LEU A 340 -9.51 -24.42 10.46
CA LEU A 340 -10.79 -23.95 11.00
C LEU A 340 -10.81 -23.91 12.53
N LEU A 341 -10.11 -24.81 13.21
CA LEU A 341 -9.93 -24.74 14.67
C LEU A 341 -9.37 -23.38 15.11
N ILE A 342 -8.30 -22.93 14.46
CA ILE A 342 -7.59 -21.69 14.80
C ILE A 342 -8.37 -20.47 14.33
N LEU A 343 -9.03 -20.55 13.16
CA LEU A 343 -9.92 -19.49 12.68
C LEU A 343 -11.08 -19.27 13.67
N VAL A 344 -11.73 -20.33 14.13
CA VAL A 344 -12.82 -20.27 15.13
C VAL A 344 -12.30 -19.75 16.47
N GLU A 345 -11.14 -20.21 16.92
CA GLU A 345 -10.53 -19.74 18.16
C GLU A 345 -10.20 -18.24 18.11
N ASN A 346 -9.55 -17.77 17.04
CA ASN A 346 -9.26 -16.35 16.85
C ASN A 346 -10.53 -15.50 16.80
N MET A 347 -11.59 -15.99 16.15
CA MET A 347 -12.90 -15.33 16.12
C MET A 347 -13.51 -15.19 17.52
N LYS A 348 -13.36 -16.19 18.40
CA LYS A 348 -13.91 -16.18 19.77
C LYS A 348 -13.08 -15.37 20.75
N SER A 349 -11.77 -15.56 20.70
CA SER A 349 -10.83 -14.98 21.68
C SER A 349 -10.47 -13.53 21.34
N HIS A 350 -10.54 -13.15 20.06
CA HIS A 350 -10.21 -11.81 19.58
C HIS A 350 -11.24 -11.28 18.55
N PRO A 351 -12.54 -11.19 18.90
CA PRO A 351 -13.61 -10.89 17.94
C PRO A 351 -13.44 -9.54 17.23
N GLU A 352 -12.99 -8.52 17.94
CA GLU A 352 -12.78 -7.17 17.39
C GLU A 352 -11.63 -7.13 16.37
N LEU A 353 -10.50 -7.72 16.72
CA LEU A 353 -9.35 -7.82 15.81
C LEU A 353 -9.66 -8.69 14.60
N TRP A 354 -10.36 -9.81 14.82
CA TRP A 354 -10.83 -10.70 13.77
C TRP A 354 -11.72 -9.95 12.76
N ARG A 355 -12.72 -9.21 13.25
CA ARG A 355 -13.60 -8.38 12.41
C ARG A 355 -12.81 -7.34 11.64
N LEU A 356 -11.96 -6.57 12.32
CA LEU A 356 -11.17 -5.49 11.70
C LEU A 356 -10.29 -6.00 10.56
N ARG A 357 -9.58 -7.13 10.75
CA ARG A 357 -8.72 -7.72 9.72
C ARG A 357 -9.51 -8.18 8.49
N ASN A 358 -10.66 -8.82 8.71
CA ASN A 358 -11.47 -9.35 7.61
C ASN A 358 -12.24 -8.24 6.87
N GLU A 359 -12.73 -7.22 7.56
CA GLU A 359 -13.36 -6.05 6.93
C GLU A 359 -12.34 -5.25 6.12
N ALA A 360 -11.10 -5.08 6.63
CA ALA A 360 -10.02 -4.47 5.87
C ALA A 360 -9.66 -5.24 4.58
N ALA A 361 -9.87 -6.56 4.55
CA ALA A 361 -9.69 -7.38 3.34
C ALA A 361 -10.83 -7.21 2.31
N ILE A 362 -12.00 -6.71 2.72
CA ILE A 362 -13.16 -6.41 1.87
C ILE A 362 -13.07 -4.99 1.30
N VAL A 363 -12.52 -4.03 2.05
CA VAL A 363 -12.47 -2.63 1.64
C VAL A 363 -11.42 -2.43 0.54
N HIS A 364 -11.91 -2.11 -0.66
CA HIS A 364 -11.05 -1.81 -1.81
C HIS A 364 -10.97 -0.30 -2.03
N VAL A 365 -9.80 0.28 -1.77
CA VAL A 365 -9.52 1.68 -2.10
C VAL A 365 -8.88 1.72 -3.49
N ALA A 366 -9.72 1.94 -4.50
CA ALA A 366 -9.34 2.01 -5.90
C ALA A 366 -8.49 3.25 -6.20
N GLN A 367 -8.84 4.41 -5.64
CA GLN A 367 -8.15 5.69 -5.87
C GLN A 367 -7.71 6.29 -4.53
N ARG A 368 -6.58 6.99 -4.55
CA ARG A 368 -5.94 7.56 -3.36
C ARG A 368 -5.94 9.09 -3.43
N PRO A 369 -6.95 9.75 -2.81
CA PRO A 369 -7.03 11.21 -2.84
C PRO A 369 -5.74 11.89 -2.36
N ASN A 370 -5.10 11.32 -1.32
CA ASN A 370 -3.87 11.86 -0.77
C ASN A 370 -2.70 11.83 -1.76
N LEU A 371 -2.60 10.81 -2.64
CA LEU A 371 -1.59 10.79 -3.70
C LEU A 371 -1.91 11.79 -4.81
N VAL A 372 -3.18 11.97 -5.16
CA VAL A 372 -3.62 12.99 -6.13
C VAL A 372 -3.24 14.39 -5.63
N MET A 373 -3.57 14.70 -4.37
CA MET A 373 -3.19 15.97 -3.74
C MET A 373 -1.67 16.15 -3.64
N TYR A 374 -0.94 15.12 -3.21
CA TYR A 374 0.53 15.11 -3.17
C TYR A 374 1.14 15.48 -4.53
N ASN A 375 0.74 14.77 -5.59
CA ASN A 375 1.24 15.00 -6.95
C ASN A 375 0.89 16.40 -7.46
N HIS A 376 -0.31 16.90 -7.13
CA HIS A 376 -0.72 18.25 -7.50
C HIS A 376 0.15 19.32 -6.82
N LEU A 377 0.39 19.20 -5.51
CA LEU A 377 1.23 20.11 -4.76
C LEU A 377 2.68 20.06 -5.25
N ARG A 378 3.23 18.86 -5.48
CA ARG A 378 4.59 18.65 -6.00
C ARG A 378 4.82 19.41 -7.31
N ARG A 379 3.90 19.32 -8.28
CA ARG A 379 4.00 20.03 -9.57
C ARG A 379 3.98 21.56 -9.45
N ARG A 380 3.45 22.10 -8.36
CA ARG A 380 3.30 23.55 -8.11
C ARG A 380 4.21 24.06 -6.99
N ARG A 381 5.18 23.25 -6.56
CA ARG A 381 6.05 23.51 -5.41
C ARG A 381 6.60 24.93 -5.39
N GLU A 382 7.27 25.36 -6.46
CA GLU A 382 7.92 26.68 -6.52
C GLU A 382 6.91 27.83 -6.39
N SER A 383 5.81 27.75 -7.13
CA SER A 383 4.73 28.76 -7.06
C SER A 383 4.09 28.83 -5.68
N ILE A 384 3.93 27.69 -5.00
CA ILE A 384 3.38 27.63 -3.65
C ILE A 384 4.34 28.26 -2.65
N ILE A 385 5.63 27.89 -2.69
CA ILE A 385 6.66 28.41 -1.78
C ILE A 385 6.73 29.94 -1.89
N LEU A 386 6.79 30.48 -3.11
CA LEU A 386 6.80 31.93 -3.35
C LEU A 386 5.51 32.61 -2.86
N GLY A 387 4.36 31.97 -3.09
CA GLY A 387 3.07 32.47 -2.60
C GLY A 387 3.00 32.57 -1.08
N VAL A 388 3.54 31.58 -0.37
CA VAL A 388 3.63 31.60 1.11
C VAL A 388 4.59 32.69 1.58
N VAL A 389 5.79 32.79 1.00
CA VAL A 389 6.77 33.82 1.36
C VAL A 389 6.15 35.22 1.19
N GLY A 390 5.44 35.44 0.08
CA GLY A 390 4.67 36.66 -0.17
C GLY A 390 3.60 36.92 0.88
N ALA A 391 2.82 35.90 1.26
CA ALA A 391 1.78 36.03 2.29
C ALA A 391 2.35 36.36 3.69
N ILE A 392 3.54 35.87 4.02
CA ILE A 392 4.23 36.15 5.29
C ILE A 392 4.83 37.57 5.31
N ARG A 393 5.38 38.05 4.17
CA ARG A 393 6.12 39.32 4.10
C ARG A 393 5.30 40.54 3.65
N LEU A 394 4.32 40.40 2.76
CA LEU A 394 3.70 41.55 2.06
C LEU A 394 2.39 42.06 2.67
N GLU A 395 2.09 41.78 3.94
CA GLU A 395 0.76 42.01 4.58
C GLU A 395 -0.43 41.53 3.70
N GLN A 396 -0.18 40.61 2.77
CA GLN A 396 -1.24 40.09 1.93
C GLN A 396 -2.16 39.23 2.79
N ARG A 397 -3.47 39.47 2.68
CA ARG A 397 -4.54 38.78 3.43
C ARG A 397 -4.61 39.09 4.93
N GLY A 398 -3.96 40.16 5.40
CA GLY A 398 -4.11 40.65 6.79
C GLY A 398 -3.24 39.93 7.83
N TYR A 399 -2.29 39.11 7.39
CA TYR A 399 -1.29 38.48 8.25
C TYR A 399 -0.12 39.45 8.49
N THR A 400 -0.01 40.01 9.70
CA THR A 400 1.19 40.78 10.09
C THR A 400 2.15 39.89 10.88
N CYS A 401 3.28 39.55 10.26
CA CYS A 401 4.30 38.63 10.78
C CYS A 401 5.66 39.34 10.94
N ARG A 402 5.70 40.47 11.67
CA ARG A 402 6.83 41.42 11.69
C ARG A 402 8.18 40.79 12.06
N ASP A 403 8.21 39.74 12.88
CA ASP A 403 9.47 39.08 13.24
C ASP A 403 10.15 38.40 12.03
N TYR A 404 9.39 37.98 11.01
CA TYR A 404 9.91 37.35 9.80
C TYR A 404 10.53 38.35 8.81
N GLU A 405 10.33 39.66 9.00
CA GLU A 405 11.06 40.71 8.27
C GLU A 405 12.55 40.75 8.64
N ARG A 406 12.90 40.23 9.84
CA ARG A 406 14.30 40.12 10.30
C ARG A 406 15.11 39.07 9.54
N MET A 407 14.45 38.24 8.73
CA MET A 407 15.10 37.19 7.93
C MET A 407 15.33 37.67 6.50
N THR A 408 16.40 37.20 5.87
CA THR A 408 16.51 37.32 4.41
C THR A 408 15.40 36.55 3.70
N GLU A 409 15.09 36.95 2.46
CA GLU A 409 14.10 36.25 1.64
C GLU A 409 14.51 34.81 1.36
N ALA A 410 15.80 34.60 1.05
CA ALA A 410 16.38 33.29 0.79
C ALA A 410 16.22 32.35 1.99
N THR A 411 16.52 32.83 3.20
CA THR A 411 16.36 32.01 4.41
C THR A 411 14.90 31.68 4.66
N LEU A 412 13.98 32.65 4.53
CA LEU A 412 12.55 32.41 4.70
C LEU A 412 12.03 31.39 3.68
N GLN A 413 12.44 31.54 2.42
CA GLN A 413 12.10 30.61 1.36
C GLN A 413 12.58 29.18 1.67
N ALA A 414 13.78 29.02 2.22
CA ALA A 414 14.30 27.71 2.61
C ALA A 414 13.48 27.06 3.75
N TYR A 415 13.10 27.83 4.78
CA TYR A 415 12.22 27.32 5.86
C TYR A 415 10.82 26.94 5.36
N VAL A 416 10.25 27.75 4.46
CA VAL A 416 8.95 27.47 3.84
C VAL A 416 9.03 26.23 2.97
N ALA A 417 10.11 26.09 2.19
CA ALA A 417 10.37 24.91 1.37
C ALA A 417 10.47 23.65 2.25
N LEU A 418 11.24 23.69 3.33
CA LEU A 418 11.37 22.57 4.25
C LEU A 418 10.03 22.19 4.89
N PHE A 419 9.24 23.17 5.34
CA PHE A 419 7.93 22.89 5.91
C PHE A 419 6.94 22.33 4.88
N PHE A 420 7.04 22.79 3.63
CA PHE A 420 6.30 22.23 2.50
C PHE A 420 6.63 20.75 2.30
N GLU A 421 7.91 20.38 2.31
CA GLU A 421 8.33 18.98 2.19
C GLU A 421 7.81 18.12 3.34
N VAL A 422 7.88 18.62 4.58
CA VAL A 422 7.35 17.94 5.76
C VAL A 422 5.84 17.71 5.63
N LEU A 423 5.07 18.74 5.27
CA LEU A 423 3.62 18.61 5.08
C LEU A 423 3.29 17.61 3.98
N VAL A 424 3.89 17.79 2.81
CA VAL A 424 3.58 16.98 1.62
C VAL A 424 3.98 15.52 1.85
N SER A 425 5.07 15.26 2.58
CA SER A 425 5.45 13.92 3.05
C SER A 425 4.43 13.33 4.02
N ALA A 426 3.95 14.09 5.00
CA ALA A 426 2.90 13.66 5.92
C ALA A 426 1.59 13.34 5.19
N MET A 427 1.20 14.15 4.21
CA MET A 427 0.05 13.87 3.34
C MET A 427 0.24 12.57 2.53
N ARG A 428 1.43 12.36 1.98
CA ARG A 428 1.75 11.17 1.19
C ARG A 428 1.69 9.90 2.02
N THR A 429 2.30 9.95 3.21
CA THR A 429 2.50 8.80 4.10
C THR A 429 1.34 8.54 5.04
N ARG A 430 0.50 9.55 5.29
CA ARG A 430 -0.51 9.62 6.36
C ARG A 430 0.08 9.57 7.77
N ASP A 431 1.36 9.92 7.91
CA ASP A 431 2.04 10.04 9.19
C ASP A 431 2.23 11.53 9.52
N HIS A 432 1.56 12.01 10.57
CA HIS A 432 1.63 13.40 11.02
C HIS A 432 2.78 13.65 12.02
N ALA A 433 3.50 12.62 12.47
CA ALA A 433 4.60 12.77 13.43
C ALA A 433 5.74 13.68 12.93
N PRO A 434 6.15 13.65 11.63
CA PRO A 434 7.15 14.57 11.11
C PRO A 434 6.73 16.05 11.21
N VAL A 435 5.46 16.35 10.96
CA VAL A 435 4.91 17.71 11.05
C VAL A 435 5.02 18.25 12.47
N ARG A 436 4.63 17.44 13.47
CA ARG A 436 4.78 17.81 14.89
C ARG A 436 6.24 18.00 15.29
N THR A 437 7.08 17.05 14.92
CA THR A 437 8.52 17.10 15.24
C THR A 437 9.16 18.37 14.67
N TYR A 438 8.88 18.69 13.41
CA TYR A 438 9.34 19.93 12.79
C TYR A 438 8.78 21.18 13.48
N ALA A 439 7.49 21.18 13.81
CA ALA A 439 6.83 22.30 14.47
C ALA A 439 7.46 22.61 15.85
N ARG A 440 7.78 21.58 16.63
CA ARG A 440 8.51 21.70 17.90
C ARG A 440 9.90 22.31 17.71
N ILE A 441 10.67 21.81 16.74
CA ILE A 441 12.01 22.32 16.45
C ILE A 441 11.93 23.80 16.01
N LEU A 442 11.01 24.10 15.08
CA LEU A 442 10.74 25.46 14.63
C LEU A 442 10.39 26.36 15.82
N ALA A 443 9.45 25.97 16.68
CA ALA A 443 9.01 26.73 17.84
C ALA A 443 10.16 27.03 18.80
N TYR A 444 10.98 26.03 19.13
CA TYR A 444 12.15 26.18 19.99
C TYR A 444 13.12 27.25 19.47
N HIS A 445 13.48 27.18 18.19
CA HIS A 445 14.40 28.14 17.59
C HIS A 445 13.80 29.54 17.45
N ARG A 446 12.51 29.63 17.10
CA ARG A 446 11.80 30.91 16.99
C ARG A 446 11.72 31.61 18.35
N LYS A 447 11.41 30.87 19.41
CA LYS A 447 11.38 31.40 20.78
C LYS A 447 12.76 31.93 21.21
N ARG A 448 13.84 31.17 20.99
CA ARG A 448 15.21 31.60 21.34
C ARG A 448 15.69 32.84 20.57
N ARG A 449 15.20 33.03 19.34
CA ARG A 449 15.46 34.22 18.51
C ARG A 449 14.49 35.38 18.78
N GLY A 450 13.65 35.27 19.82
CA GLY A 450 12.75 36.35 20.23
C GLY A 450 11.55 36.57 19.32
N PHE A 451 11.10 35.54 18.58
CA PHE A 451 9.86 35.62 17.81
C PHE A 451 8.66 35.48 18.73
N ALA A 452 7.66 36.35 18.58
CA ALA A 452 6.39 36.26 19.28
C ALA A 452 5.58 35.05 18.79
N LEU A 453 4.91 34.36 19.72
CA LEU A 453 4.06 33.20 19.42
C LEU A 453 3.03 33.52 18.32
N GLU A 454 2.37 34.68 18.45
CA GLU A 454 1.35 35.16 17.51
C GLU A 454 1.88 35.26 16.06
N HIS A 455 3.12 35.73 15.88
CA HIS A 455 3.71 35.83 14.54
C HIS A 455 4.03 34.46 13.95
N VAL A 456 4.49 33.50 14.78
CA VAL A 456 4.74 32.11 14.32
C VAL A 456 3.43 31.44 13.93
N CYS A 457 2.38 31.53 14.75
CA CYS A 457 1.08 30.94 14.43
C CYS A 457 0.46 31.57 13.17
N ARG A 458 0.56 32.88 12.99
CA ARG A 458 0.12 33.57 11.76
C ARG A 458 0.86 33.10 10.51
N ALA A 459 2.17 32.86 10.59
CA ALA A 459 2.94 32.31 9.47
C ALA A 459 2.44 30.91 9.07
N ILE A 460 2.09 30.06 10.04
CA ILE A 460 1.50 28.74 9.78
C ILE A 460 0.09 28.86 9.17
N HIS A 461 -0.71 29.82 9.60
CA HIS A 461 -2.02 30.09 8.97
C HIS A 461 -1.88 30.61 7.53
N ALA A 462 -0.95 31.51 7.26
CA ALA A 462 -0.64 31.97 5.90
C ALA A 462 -0.21 30.79 5.01
N PHE A 463 0.62 29.90 5.54
CA PHE A 463 1.02 28.66 4.87
C PHE A 463 -0.19 27.77 4.55
N ARG A 464 -1.08 27.52 5.54
CA ARG A 464 -2.31 26.74 5.36
C ARG A 464 -3.18 27.27 4.23
N ASP A 465 -3.44 28.57 4.23
CA ASP A 465 -4.38 29.19 3.30
C ASP A 465 -3.87 29.11 1.85
N VAL A 466 -2.58 29.32 1.63
CA VAL A 466 -1.98 29.18 0.29
C VAL A 466 -2.06 27.73 -0.20
N ILE A 467 -1.81 26.74 0.66
CA ILE A 467 -1.94 25.32 0.31
C ILE A 467 -3.39 24.98 -0.03
N ARG A 468 -4.33 25.43 0.80
CA ARG A 468 -5.76 25.16 0.64
C ARG A 468 -6.32 25.75 -0.65
N ASP A 469 -5.90 26.96 -1.02
CA ASP A 469 -6.32 27.57 -2.29
C ASP A 469 -5.82 26.79 -3.50
N ASN A 470 -4.58 26.28 -3.44
CA ASN A 470 -4.02 25.45 -4.49
C ASN A 470 -4.77 24.11 -4.63
N LEU A 471 -5.17 23.49 -3.53
CA LEU A 471 -5.92 22.24 -3.55
C LEU A 471 -7.39 22.42 -3.93
N SER A 472 -8.01 23.54 -3.56
CA SER A 472 -9.42 23.83 -3.88
C SER A 472 -9.67 24.01 -5.38
N GLY A 473 -8.61 24.29 -6.15
CA GLY A 473 -8.65 24.39 -7.61
C GLY A 473 -8.55 23.05 -8.36
N ILE A 474 -8.45 21.91 -7.66
CA ILE A 474 -8.34 20.59 -8.29
C ILE A 474 -9.72 20.15 -8.81
N ALA A 475 -9.86 20.02 -10.13
CA ALA A 475 -11.07 19.51 -10.81
C ALA A 475 -11.17 17.97 -10.78
N ASP A 476 -10.75 17.33 -9.68
CA ASP A 476 -10.82 15.87 -9.51
C ASP A 476 -11.89 15.54 -8.45
N PRO A 477 -12.95 14.78 -8.81
CA PRO A 477 -14.05 14.47 -7.89
C PRO A 477 -13.63 13.63 -6.68
N VAL A 478 -12.44 13.02 -6.71
CA VAL A 478 -11.87 12.25 -5.61
C VAL A 478 -11.36 13.15 -4.48
N VAL A 479 -11.02 14.41 -4.80
CA VAL A 479 -10.55 15.41 -3.82
C VAL A 479 -11.76 16.17 -3.29
N THR A 480 -12.09 15.97 -2.02
CA THR A 480 -13.22 16.64 -1.36
C THR A 480 -12.72 17.63 -0.30
N PRO A 481 -13.51 18.67 0.05
CA PRO A 481 -13.15 19.59 1.13
C PRO A 481 -12.88 18.89 2.47
N ALA A 482 -13.59 17.79 2.76
CA ALA A 482 -13.37 16.99 3.97
C ALA A 482 -11.97 16.33 3.97
N LEU A 483 -11.52 15.84 2.82
CA LEU A 483 -10.19 15.25 2.68
C LEU A 483 -9.09 16.32 2.73
N ILE A 484 -9.30 17.50 2.16
CA ILE A 484 -8.36 18.62 2.32
C ILE A 484 -8.20 18.96 3.80
N ASN A 485 -9.30 19.01 4.56
CA ASN A 485 -9.25 19.23 6.00
C ASN A 485 -8.50 18.10 6.74
N GLU A 486 -8.73 16.83 6.39
CA GLU A 486 -8.03 15.68 6.98
C GLU A 486 -6.51 15.71 6.74
N TYR A 487 -6.07 15.99 5.51
CA TYR A 487 -4.64 15.90 5.16
C TYR A 487 -3.85 17.18 5.42
N VAL A 488 -4.48 18.36 5.32
CA VAL A 488 -3.82 19.67 5.46
C VAL A 488 -4.19 20.33 6.77
N ASP A 489 -5.47 20.61 7.00
CA ASP A 489 -5.88 21.45 8.13
C ASP A 489 -5.59 20.75 9.46
N LEU A 490 -5.83 19.44 9.57
CA LEU A 490 -5.48 18.66 10.76
C LEU A 490 -3.96 18.63 11.01
N SER A 491 -3.15 18.39 9.96
CA SER A 491 -1.69 18.40 10.06
C SER A 491 -1.17 19.74 10.60
N LEU A 492 -1.69 20.85 10.06
CA LEU A 492 -1.26 22.18 10.44
C LEU A 492 -1.83 22.62 11.80
N GLN A 493 -3.01 22.12 12.19
CA GLN A 493 -3.54 22.32 13.53
C GLN A 493 -2.70 21.60 14.59
N LEU A 494 -2.25 20.38 14.31
CA LEU A 494 -1.31 19.66 15.17
C LEU A 494 0.04 20.39 15.27
N ALA A 495 0.50 21.02 14.19
CA ALA A 495 1.70 21.86 14.23
C ALA A 495 1.51 23.09 15.13
N LEU A 496 0.36 23.77 15.02
CA LEU A 496 0.04 24.93 15.86
C LEU A 496 -0.01 24.58 17.34
N ASP A 497 -0.69 23.49 17.70
CA ASP A 497 -0.79 23.00 19.07
C ASP A 497 0.60 22.70 19.67
N GLU A 498 1.46 22.02 18.91
CA GLU A 498 2.84 21.73 19.31
C GLU A 498 3.69 23.01 19.47
N ILE A 499 3.48 24.02 18.62
CA ILE A 499 4.15 25.32 18.73
C ILE A 499 3.74 26.02 20.03
N GLU A 500 2.43 26.07 20.32
CA GLU A 500 1.89 26.68 21.54
C GLU A 500 2.41 25.97 22.80
N GLU A 501 2.39 24.63 22.81
CA GLU A 501 2.94 23.82 23.90
C GLU A 501 4.44 24.10 24.12
N THR A 502 5.24 24.11 23.05
CA THR A 502 6.68 24.38 23.14
C THR A 502 6.95 25.79 23.69
N TYR A 503 6.17 26.79 23.27
CA TYR A 503 6.29 28.16 23.77
C TYR A 503 5.93 28.27 25.26
N ALA A 504 4.91 27.55 25.72
CA ALA A 504 4.53 27.50 27.13
C ALA A 504 5.62 26.84 27.99
N GLN A 505 6.14 25.68 27.57
CA GLN A 505 7.21 24.98 28.28
C GLN A 505 8.50 25.79 28.39
N LEU A 506 8.82 26.61 27.38
CA LEU A 506 9.99 27.49 27.40
C LEU A 506 9.78 28.77 28.20
N ALA A 507 8.53 29.21 28.41
CA ALA A 507 8.23 30.33 29.30
C ALA A 507 8.49 29.95 30.76
N ASP A 508 8.16 28.71 31.14
CA ASP A 508 8.37 28.17 32.49
C ASP A 508 9.86 27.92 32.82
N LYS A 509 10.73 27.81 31.81
CA LYS A 509 12.19 27.57 31.95
C LYS A 509 13.04 28.85 31.93
N SER A 510 12.44 30.00 32.19
CA SER A 510 13.04 31.33 31.98
C SER A 510 14.25 31.72 32.85
N ASP A 511 14.81 30.79 33.64
CA ASP A 511 15.95 31.05 34.55
C ASP A 511 17.31 30.43 34.13
N GLU A 512 17.42 29.69 33.01
CA GLU A 512 18.74 29.22 32.55
C GLU A 512 19.38 30.20 31.55
N PRO A 513 20.61 30.72 31.82
CA PRO A 513 21.31 31.65 30.95
C PRO A 513 21.88 30.91 29.73
N GLY A 514 21.06 30.69 28.70
CA GLY A 514 21.49 30.16 27.41
C GLY A 514 21.70 31.26 26.39
N GLU A 515 22.87 31.27 25.74
CA GLU A 515 23.28 32.18 24.66
C GLU A 515 22.12 32.56 23.72
N ARG A 516 21.81 33.86 23.61
CA ARG A 516 21.01 34.36 22.49
C ARG A 516 21.84 34.14 21.24
N ALA A 517 21.43 33.21 20.39
CA ALA A 517 22.05 33.07 19.08
C ALA A 517 21.68 34.30 18.25
N ASP A 518 22.65 35.17 18.00
CA ASP A 518 22.44 36.46 17.34
C ASP A 518 22.08 36.32 15.84
N ASP A 519 22.32 35.16 15.22
CA ASP A 519 22.04 34.95 13.80
C ASP A 519 20.68 34.27 13.52
N VAL A 520 19.79 35.04 12.90
CA VAL A 520 18.44 34.64 12.48
C VAL A 520 18.47 33.92 11.11
N ASN A 521 19.57 34.02 10.36
CA ASN A 521 19.70 33.51 8.99
C ASN A 521 20.22 32.07 8.88
N VAL A 522 20.67 31.46 9.99
CA VAL A 522 21.20 30.08 9.98
C VAL A 522 20.06 29.06 10.09
N LEU A 523 19.96 28.17 9.10
CA LEU A 523 19.34 26.84 9.25
C LEU A 523 20.24 26.05 10.21
N SER A 524 19.96 26.12 11.50
CA SER A 524 20.82 25.62 12.58
C SER A 524 21.52 24.28 12.26
N ASP A 525 22.79 24.14 12.67
CA ASP A 525 23.60 22.90 12.75
C ASP A 525 22.99 21.85 13.71
N ASN A 526 21.71 21.53 13.54
CA ASN A 526 20.97 20.69 14.45
C ASN A 526 20.84 19.27 13.87
N ILE A 527 21.47 18.33 14.57
CA ILE A 527 21.42 16.90 14.29
C ILE A 527 19.96 16.40 14.14
N GLU A 528 18.99 16.98 14.83
CA GLU A 528 17.57 16.62 14.68
C GLU A 528 16.94 17.11 13.37
N LEU A 529 17.30 18.30 12.89
CA LEU A 529 16.87 18.79 11.57
C LEU A 529 17.54 17.99 10.47
N VAL A 530 18.84 17.68 10.61
CA VAL A 530 19.56 16.80 9.68
C VAL A 530 18.92 15.41 9.66
N LYS A 531 18.62 14.82 10.82
CA LYS A 531 17.91 13.53 10.90
C LYS A 531 16.51 13.58 10.28
N LEU A 532 15.75 14.64 10.53
CA LEU A 532 14.42 14.80 9.92
C LEU A 532 14.53 14.96 8.40
N VAL A 533 15.51 15.72 7.92
CA VAL A 533 15.80 15.89 6.48
C VAL A 533 16.25 14.56 5.89
N ASP A 534 17.12 13.80 6.55
CA ASP A 534 17.57 12.46 6.13
C ASP A 534 16.39 11.48 6.09
N GLU A 535 15.50 11.49 7.09
CA GLU A 535 14.27 10.68 7.12
C GLU A 535 13.29 11.08 6.02
N LEU A 536 13.17 12.39 5.74
CA LEU A 536 12.41 12.89 4.60
C LEU A 536 13.08 12.49 3.28
N HIS A 537 14.40 12.50 3.19
CA HIS A 537 15.17 12.09 2.01
C HIS A 537 14.99 10.60 1.70
N ASP A 538 15.03 9.74 2.71
CA ASP A 538 14.78 8.30 2.56
C ASP A 538 13.33 8.01 2.14
N VAL A 539 12.38 8.84 2.56
CA VAL A 539 10.97 8.78 2.11
C VAL A 539 10.79 9.41 0.72
N CYS A 540 11.55 10.45 0.38
CA CYS A 540 11.36 11.34 -0.77
C CYS A 540 12.51 11.28 -1.79
N ARG A 541 13.15 10.12 -2.02
CA ARG A 541 14.16 9.91 -3.10
C ARG A 541 13.58 10.01 -4.53
N GLU A 542 12.84 11.08 -4.78
CA GLU A 542 12.53 11.70 -6.06
C GLU A 542 13.12 13.14 -5.99
N GLY A 543 14.40 13.30 -6.36
CA GLY A 543 14.94 14.57 -6.88
C GLY A 543 15.37 15.69 -5.92
N TRP A 544 16.11 15.43 -4.83
CA TRP A 544 16.67 16.51 -4.01
C TRP A 544 18.17 16.36 -3.75
N ASP A 545 18.95 17.38 -4.13
CA ASP A 545 20.36 17.57 -3.79
C ASP A 545 20.43 18.43 -2.52
N ALA A 546 20.80 17.83 -1.38
CA ALA A 546 20.84 18.51 -0.09
C ALA A 546 21.84 19.68 -0.08
N ASP A 547 22.86 19.60 -0.92
CA ASP A 547 23.96 20.57 -0.98
C ASP A 547 23.48 21.97 -1.43
N SER A 548 22.33 22.08 -2.09
CA SER A 548 21.78 23.36 -2.53
C SER A 548 21.11 24.19 -1.43
N LEU A 549 20.93 23.66 -0.21
CA LEU A 549 20.32 24.39 0.92
C LEU A 549 21.34 25.00 1.89
N PHE A 550 22.57 24.50 1.86
CA PHE A 550 23.59 24.81 2.87
C PHE A 550 24.80 25.59 2.31
N CYS A 551 24.86 25.84 1.00
CA CYS A 551 25.89 26.68 0.42
C CYS A 551 25.39 28.12 0.26
N GLU A 552 25.76 29.00 1.19
CA GLU A 552 25.98 30.39 0.79
C GLU A 552 27.11 30.40 -0.26
N PRO A 553 27.01 31.21 -1.34
CA PRO A 553 28.18 31.45 -2.17
C PRO A 553 29.24 32.11 -1.30
N VAL A 554 30.32 31.38 -1.01
CA VAL A 554 31.55 31.96 -0.46
C VAL A 554 31.90 33.13 -1.39
N PRO A 555 31.94 34.39 -0.89
CA PRO A 555 32.36 35.50 -1.72
C PRO A 555 33.79 35.21 -2.16
N ASP A 556 34.01 35.25 -3.47
CA ASP A 556 35.32 35.08 -4.08
C ASP A 556 36.28 36.16 -3.51
N GLU A 557 37.22 35.76 -2.64
CA GLU A 557 38.25 36.64 -2.07
C GLU A 557 39.20 37.24 -3.13
N SER A 558 39.01 36.92 -4.42
CA SER A 558 39.85 37.44 -5.51
C SER A 558 39.49 38.86 -5.99
N VAL A 559 38.47 39.55 -5.44
CA VAL A 559 38.02 40.87 -5.94
C VAL A 559 38.36 42.06 -5.01
N LEU A 560 39.06 41.87 -3.88
CA LEU A 560 39.45 42.96 -2.96
C LEU A 560 40.97 43.16 -2.78
N GLY A 561 41.79 42.80 -3.77
CA GLY A 561 43.24 43.02 -3.76
C GLY A 561 43.74 43.82 -4.96
N GLY A 562 43.41 45.11 -5.07
CA GLY A 562 43.86 45.89 -6.23
C GLY A 562 43.58 47.38 -6.24
N ALA A 563 43.69 48.09 -5.11
CA ALA A 563 43.87 49.54 -5.11
C ALA A 563 44.31 50.05 -3.73
N ARG A 564 45.63 50.09 -3.48
CA ARG A 564 46.33 51.11 -2.67
C ARG A 564 47.84 50.84 -2.69
N SER A 565 48.56 51.95 -2.94
CA SER A 565 50.01 52.15 -3.17
C SER A 565 50.58 51.57 -4.46
#